data_AF-A0A969HHD5-F1
#
_entry.id   AF-A0A969HHD5-F1
#
_cell.length_a   1.000
_cell.length_b   1.000
_cell.length_c   1.000
_cell.angle_alpha   90.00
_cell.angle_beta   90.00
_cell.angle_gamma   90.00
#
_symmetry.space_group_name_H-M   'P 1'
#
loop_
_entity.id
_entity.type
_entity.pdbx_description
1 polymer ?
#
loop_
_entity_poly.entity_id
_entity_poly.type
_entity_poly.pdbx_seq_one_letter_code
_entity_poly.pdbx_strand_id
1 'polypeptide(L)' 'MDHKAEGNRYVYFPLVTQDQYSKRHLRKLIGQYFSNSYKNLVSFFSREEDLSTQDMEEIIKILQNQINEQKKSGDEPL' A
#
# COMPACT_ATOMS: atom_id res chain seq x y z
N MET A 1 2.30 11.62 19.04
CA MET A 1 1.86 13.01 18.84
C MET A 1 2.81 13.87 19.63
N ASP A 2 3.24 14.96 19.05
CA ASP A 2 4.06 15.95 19.75
C ASP A 2 3.33 17.30 19.71
N HIS A 3 3.79 18.25 20.52
CA HIS A 3 3.09 19.50 20.73
C HIS A 3 4.05 20.68 20.84
N LYS A 4 3.61 21.82 20.33
CA LYS A 4 4.30 23.10 20.50
C LYS A 4 3.42 24.02 21.35
N ALA A 5 4.00 24.60 22.40
CA ALA A 5 3.34 25.66 23.16
C ALA A 5 3.36 26.96 22.34
N GLU A 6 2.19 27.55 22.14
CA GLU A 6 2.00 28.83 21.47
C GLU A 6 1.10 29.72 22.34
N GLY A 7 1.74 30.53 23.19
CA GLY A 7 1.06 31.28 24.26
C GLY A 7 0.41 30.33 25.28
N ASN A 8 -0.90 30.48 25.49
CA ASN A 8 -1.69 29.63 26.39
C ASN A 8 -2.28 28.37 25.71
N ARG A 9 -1.87 28.04 24.48
CA ARG A 9 -2.41 26.91 23.72
C ARG A 9 -1.32 25.93 23.32
N TYR A 10 -1.70 24.66 23.18
CA TYR A 10 -0.84 23.61 22.63
C TYR A 10 -1.30 23.25 21.22
N VAL A 11 -0.37 23.35 20.26
CA VAL A 11 -0.57 22.95 18.87
C VAL A 11 0.03 21.57 18.69
N TYR A 12 -0.82 20.59 18.42
CA TYR A 12 -0.40 19.20 18.19
C TYR A 12 -0.08 18.99 16.72
N PHE A 13 0.99 18.25 16.45
CA PHE A 13 1.36 17.87 15.10
C PHE A 13 1.75 16.39 15.03
N PRO A 14 1.53 15.75 13.88
CA PRO A 14 1.85 14.34 13.71
C PRO A 14 3.36 14.14 13.68
N LEU A 15 3.83 13.11 14.38
CA LEU A 15 5.24 12.69 14.38
C LEU A 15 5.60 11.83 13.16
N VAL A 16 4.61 11.40 12.40
CA VAL A 16 4.76 10.53 11.24
C VAL A 16 3.97 11.10 10.08
N THR A 17 4.43 10.82 8.87
CA THR A 17 3.68 11.24 7.68
C THR A 17 2.44 10.38 7.50
N GLN A 18 1.48 10.90 6.73
CA GLN A 18 0.28 10.15 6.36
C GLN A 18 0.64 8.84 5.63
N ASP A 19 1.62 8.86 4.73
CA ASP A 19 2.08 7.67 4.01
C ASP A 19 2.64 6.59 4.96
N GLN A 20 3.49 6.97 5.90
CA GLN A 20 4.06 6.05 6.89
C GLN A 20 2.96 5.41 7.75
N TYR A 21 1.98 6.22 8.17
CA TYR A 21 0.81 5.74 8.89
C TYR A 21 0.02 4.76 8.02
N SER A 22 -0.41 5.17 6.83
CA SER A 22 -1.22 4.33 5.93
C SER A 22 -0.55 2.99 5.63
N LYS A 23 0.75 2.98 5.31
CA LYS A 23 1.51 1.73 5.07
C LYS A 23 1.50 0.79 6.28
N ARG A 24 1.78 1.32 7.47
CA ARG A 24 1.80 0.51 8.71
C ARG A 24 0.42 -0.08 9.00
N HIS A 25 -0.62 0.73 8.87
CA HIS A 25 -1.99 0.32 9.15
C HIS A 25 -2.49 -0.71 8.13
N LEU A 26 -2.21 -0.50 6.83
CA LEU A 26 -2.54 -1.48 5.78
C LEU A 26 -1.83 -2.82 6.00
N ARG A 27 -0.53 -2.82 6.33
CA ARG A 27 0.21 -4.05 6.62
C ARG A 27 -0.42 -4.82 7.78
N LYS A 28 -0.84 -4.12 8.83
CA LYS A 28 -1.54 -4.74 9.97
C LYS A 28 -2.85 -5.39 9.54
N LEU A 29 -3.66 -4.68 8.73
CA LEU A 29 -4.91 -5.19 8.20
C LEU A 29 -4.70 -6.47 7.36
N ILE A 30 -3.70 -6.46 6.47
CA ILE A 30 -3.35 -7.63 5.65
C ILE A 30 -2.92 -8.82 6.52
N GLY A 31 -2.11 -8.56 7.56
CA GLY A 31 -1.73 -9.60 8.52
C GLY A 31 -2.93 -10.21 9.24
N GLN A 32 -3.86 -9.38 9.68
CA GLN A 32 -5.00 -9.82 10.50
C GLN A 32 -6.11 -10.52 9.71
N TYR A 33 -6.44 -10.03 8.50
CA TYR A 33 -7.59 -10.52 7.73
C TYR A 33 -7.19 -11.43 6.56
N PHE A 34 -6.00 -11.25 6.03
CA PHE A 34 -5.56 -11.91 4.80
C PHE A 34 -4.35 -12.82 5.02
N SER A 35 -4.06 -13.18 6.28
CA SER A 35 -2.95 -14.08 6.65
C SER A 35 -1.60 -13.65 6.05
N ASN A 36 -1.36 -12.34 6.03
CA ASN A 36 -0.14 -11.74 5.46
C ASN A 36 0.06 -12.04 3.95
N SER A 37 -1.01 -12.39 3.22
CA SER A 37 -0.98 -12.77 1.81
C SER A 37 -1.72 -11.74 0.95
N TYR A 38 -0.98 -11.01 0.12
CA TYR A 38 -1.54 -10.12 -0.89
C TYR A 38 -2.36 -10.89 -1.95
N LYS A 39 -2.03 -12.15 -2.23
CA LYS A 39 -2.82 -13.03 -3.09
C LYS A 39 -4.23 -13.26 -2.54
N ASN A 40 -4.35 -13.42 -1.21
CA ASN A 40 -5.65 -13.63 -0.58
C ASN A 40 -6.51 -12.36 -0.65
N LEU A 41 -5.89 -11.19 -0.49
CA LEU A 41 -6.57 -9.90 -0.68
C LEU A 41 -7.11 -9.74 -2.10
N VAL A 42 -6.28 -10.01 -3.13
CA VAL A 42 -6.74 -9.95 -4.54
C VAL A 42 -7.82 -10.99 -4.82
N SER A 43 -7.67 -12.22 -4.31
CA SER A 43 -8.69 -13.26 -4.48
C SER A 43 -10.01 -12.93 -3.79
N PHE A 44 -10.01 -12.10 -2.75
CA PHE A 44 -11.22 -11.62 -2.10
C PHE A 44 -11.97 -10.66 -3.03
N PHE A 45 -11.28 -9.65 -3.56
CA PHE A 45 -11.91 -8.68 -4.46
C PHE A 45 -12.36 -9.27 -5.80
N SER A 46 -11.69 -10.31 -6.30
CA SER A 46 -12.12 -10.99 -7.52
C SER A 46 -13.40 -11.81 -7.34
N ARG A 47 -13.78 -12.13 -6.09
CA ARG A 47 -14.95 -12.97 -5.77
C ARG A 47 -16.19 -12.14 -5.40
N GLU A 48 -15.99 -11.02 -4.72
CA GLU A 48 -17.08 -10.17 -4.22
C GLU A 48 -17.64 -9.19 -5.29
N GLU A 49 -17.22 -9.29 -6.55
CA GLU A 49 -17.59 -8.39 -7.66
C GLU A 49 -17.29 -6.88 -7.43
N ASP A 50 -16.60 -6.53 -6.35
CA ASP A 50 -16.22 -5.15 -5.98
C ASP A 50 -15.21 -4.51 -6.95
N LEU A 51 -14.58 -5.29 -7.82
CA LEU A 51 -13.67 -4.81 -8.88
C LEU A 51 -14.33 -4.95 -10.24
N SER A 52 -14.36 -3.87 -11.01
CA SER A 52 -14.78 -3.95 -12.41
C SER A 52 -13.72 -4.66 -13.26
N THR A 53 -14.12 -5.25 -14.39
CA THR A 53 -13.18 -5.86 -15.34
C THR A 53 -12.11 -4.86 -15.79
N GLN A 54 -12.48 -3.59 -15.98
CA GLN A 54 -11.56 -2.52 -16.36
C GLN A 54 -10.50 -2.28 -15.28
N ASP A 55 -10.88 -2.22 -14.00
CA ASP A 55 -9.94 -2.04 -12.89
C ASP A 55 -8.97 -3.22 -12.78
N MET A 56 -9.47 -4.45 -12.99
CA MET A 56 -8.62 -5.65 -13.00
C MET A 56 -7.57 -5.59 -14.11
N GLU A 57 -7.96 -5.20 -15.32
CA GLU A 57 -7.04 -5.04 -16.46
C GLU A 57 -5.99 -3.97 -16.18
N GLU A 58 -6.38 -2.84 -15.58
CA GLU A 58 -5.45 -1.78 -15.22
C GLU A 58 -4.43 -2.24 -14.16
N ILE A 59 -4.90 -2.94 -13.12
CA ILE A 59 -4.03 -3.53 -12.10
C ILE A 59 -3.03 -4.52 -12.72
N ILE A 60 -3.48 -5.40 -13.63
CA ILE A 60 -2.61 -6.34 -14.34
C ILE A 60 -1.52 -5.58 -15.12
N LYS A 61 -1.89 -4.50 -15.82
CA LYS A 61 -0.94 -3.68 -16.59
C LYS A 61 0.12 -3.03 -15.70
N ILE A 62 -0.29 -2.47 -14.55
CA ILE A 62 0.64 -1.88 -13.57
C ILE A 62 1.63 -2.94 -13.07
N LEU A 63 1.14 -4.13 -12.70
CA LEU A 63 1.97 -5.22 -12.20
C LEU A 63 2.94 -5.74 -13.28
N GLN A 64 2.50 -5.88 -14.53
CA GLN A 64 3.37 -6.28 -15.64
C GLN A 64 4.49 -5.26 -15.88
N ASN A 65 4.18 -3.97 -15.83
CA ASN A 65 5.19 -2.91 -15.97
C ASN A 65 6.24 -3.01 -14.86
N GLN A 66 5.81 -3.15 -13.60
CA GLN A 66 6.70 -3.33 -12.45
C GLN A 66 7.59 -4.58 -12.57
N ILE A 67 7.03 -5.71 -13.02
CA ILE A 67 7.78 -6.95 -13.26
C ILE A 67 8.85 -6.72 -14.34
N ASN A 68 8.50 -6.02 -15.42
CA ASN A 68 9.43 -5.74 -16.50
C ASN A 68 10.55 -4.78 -16.07
N GLU A 69 10.25 -3.79 -15.22
CA GLU A 69 11.26 -2.92 -14.60
C GLU A 69 12.22 -3.72 -13.72
N GLN A 70 11.70 -4.62 -12.88
CA GLN A 70 12.52 -5.47 -12.00
C GLN A 70 13.38 -6.47 -12.78
N LYS A 71 12.88 -7.01 -13.88
CA LYS A 71 13.66 -7.89 -14.77
C LYS A 71 14.80 -7.15 -15.47
N LYS A 72 14.56 -5.93 -15.95
CA LYS A 72 15.60 -5.09 -16.58
C LYS A 72 16.74 -4.73 -15.62
N SER A 73 16.45 -4.55 -14.33
CA SER A 73 17.49 -4.32 -13.31
C SER A 73 18.28 -5.56 -12.92
N GLY A 74 17.85 -6.75 -13.32
CA GLY A 74 18.53 -8.03 -13.05
C GLY A 74 19.43 -8.54 -14.17
N ASP A 75 19.36 -7.93 -15.36
CA ASP A 75 20.05 -8.35 -16.59
C ASP A 75 21.05 -7.28 -17.10
N GLU A 76 21.92 -6.74 -16.24
CA GLU A 76 23.11 -6.01 -16.69
C GLU A 76 24.33 -6.97 -16.66
N PRO A 77 24.88 -7.39 -17.82
CA PRO A 77 26.05 -8.25 -17.85
C PRO A 77 27.32 -7.43 -17.56
N LEU A 78 28.23 -8.00 -16.75
CA LEU A 78 29.64 -7.60 -16.68
C LEU A 78 30.30 -7.64 -18.06
#